data_AF-A0A820L3P0-F1
#
_entry.id   AF-A0A820L3P0-F1
#
_cell.length_a   1.000
_cell.length_b   1.000
_cell.length_c   1.000
_cell.angle_alpha   90.00
_cell.angle_beta   90.00
_cell.angle_gamma   90.00
#
_symmetry.space_group_name_H-M   'P 1'
#
loop_
_entity.id
_entity.type
_entity.pdbx_description
1 polymer ?
#
loop_
_entity_poly.entity_id
_entity_poly.type
_entity_poly.pdbx_seq_one_letter_code
_entity_poly.pdbx_strand_id
1 'polypeptide(L)'
;MDWWGPTITSPDGNRYVLVITDRLSDYVFAKVSPTNAAQDTAHILMEEIILVHGPTDVLLTDQGTHFNNELMNAISNLVGCKHVFSTRYHS
;
A
#
# COMPACT_ATOMS: atom_id res chain seq x y z
N MET A 1 4.49 -0.44 3.50
CA MET A 1 3.52 0.57 3.04
C MET A 1 2.68 1.02 4.22
N ASP A 2 2.23 2.26 4.20
CA ASP A 2 1.37 2.83 5.24
C ASP A 2 0.48 3.96 4.70
N TRP A 3 -0.70 4.15 5.28
CA TRP A 3 -1.63 5.23 4.95
C TRP A 3 -1.49 6.39 5.93
N TRP A 4 -1.27 7.58 5.39
CA TRP A 4 -1.31 8.82 6.14
C TRP A 4 -2.66 9.53 5.96
N GLY A 5 -3.32 9.88 7.07
CA GLY A 5 -4.54 10.70 7.08
C GLY A 5 -5.61 10.21 8.06
N PRO A 6 -6.83 10.79 8.02
CA PRO A 6 -7.30 11.79 7.03
C PRO A 6 -6.69 13.19 7.23
N THR A 7 -6.44 13.88 6.12
CA THR A 7 -5.84 15.23 6.06
C THR A 7 -6.84 16.26 5.52
N ILE A 8 -6.38 17.50 5.24
CA ILE A 8 -7.18 18.52 4.56
C ILE A 8 -7.58 17.97 3.19
N THR A 9 -8.89 17.87 2.95
CA THR A 9 -9.42 17.42 1.67
C THR A 9 -9.03 18.39 0.56
N SER A 10 -8.37 17.88 -0.48
CA SER A 10 -8.04 18.66 -1.67
C SER A 10 -9.33 19.03 -2.44
N PRO A 11 -9.28 20.01 -3.37
CA PRO A 11 -10.42 20.30 -4.26
C PRO A 11 -10.93 19.07 -5.01
N ASP A 12 -10.06 18.11 -5.30
CA ASP A 12 -10.36 16.85 -5.99
C ASP A 12 -10.91 15.75 -5.04
N GLY A 13 -11.09 16.05 -3.75
CA GLY A 13 -11.64 15.10 -2.77
C GLY A 13 -10.60 14.17 -2.13
N ASN A 14 -9.31 14.31 -2.45
CA ASN A 14 -8.26 13.49 -1.86
C ASN A 14 -7.98 13.90 -0.41
N ARG A 15 -7.89 12.92 0.48
CA ARG A 15 -7.67 13.17 1.92
C ARG A 15 -6.72 12.18 2.59
N TYR A 16 -6.30 11.14 1.87
CA TYR A 16 -5.32 10.16 2.33
C TYR A 16 -4.11 10.16 1.40
N VAL A 17 -2.96 9.77 1.95
CA VAL A 17 -1.73 9.56 1.18
C VAL A 17 -1.20 8.16 1.49
N LEU A 18 -1.09 7.31 0.48
CA LEU A 18 -0.43 6.02 0.58
C LEU A 18 1.06 6.22 0.35
N VAL A 19 1.87 5.78 1.30
CA VAL A 19 3.32 5.81 1.21
C VAL A 19 3.86 4.39 1.10
N ILE A 20 4.64 4.14 0.06
CA ILE A 20 5.32 2.87 -0.20
C ILE A 20 6.82 3.17 -0.26
N THR A 21 7.59 2.50 0.58
CA THR A 21 9.05 2.64 0.61
C THR A 21 9.68 1.33 0.19
N ASP A 22 10.52 1.38 -0.84
CA ASP A 22 11.44 0.29 -1.15
C ASP A 22 12.61 0.34 -0.16
N ARG A 23 12.80 -0.73 0.59
CA ARG A 23 13.82 -0.86 1.65
C ARG A 23 15.22 -1.09 1.10
N LEU A 24 15.35 -1.51 -0.16
CA LEU A 24 16.66 -1.76 -0.76
C LEU A 24 17.31 -0.47 -1.27
N SER A 25 16.52 0.35 -1.97
CA SER A 25 16.99 1.61 -2.56
C SER A 25 16.67 2.86 -1.72
N ASP A 26 15.92 2.70 -0.63
CA ASP A 26 15.29 3.79 0.14
C ASP A 26 14.40 4.70 -0.73
N TYR A 27 13.94 4.20 -1.88
CA TYR A 27 13.06 4.95 -2.77
C TYR A 27 11.64 5.01 -2.19
N VAL A 28 11.03 6.21 -2.21
CA VAL A 28 9.70 6.47 -1.65
C VAL A 28 8.71 6.84 -2.76
N PHE A 29 7.63 6.07 -2.84
CA PHE A 29 6.44 6.39 -3.63
C PHE A 29 5.35 6.92 -2.71
N ALA A 30 4.72 8.03 -3.11
CA ALA A 30 3.58 8.61 -2.39
C ALA A 30 2.44 8.88 -3.37
N LYS A 31 1.24 8.38 -3.06
CA LYS A 31 0.05 8.57 -3.90
C LYS A 31 -1.12 9.06 -3.06
N VAL A 32 -1.84 10.05 -3.57
CA VAL A 32 -3.05 10.58 -2.92
C VAL A 32 -4.27 9.73 -3.26
N SER A 33 -5.21 9.62 -2.32
CA SER A 33 -6.50 8.95 -2.54
C SER A 33 -7.64 9.60 -1.74
N PRO A 34 -8.89 9.56 -2.23
CA PRO A 34 -10.07 9.96 -1.47
C PRO A 34 -10.39 9.00 -0.32
N THR A 35 -10.01 7.72 -0.45
CA THR A 35 -10.23 6.68 0.56
C THR A 35 -8.96 5.88 0.83
N ASN A 36 -8.90 5.22 1.98
CA ASN A 36 -7.82 4.29 2.32
C ASN A 36 -8.24 2.83 2.09
N ALA A 37 -9.25 2.57 1.25
CA ALA A 37 -9.79 1.23 1.04
C ALA A 37 -8.75 0.25 0.49
N ALA A 38 -9.01 -1.04 0.70
CA ALA A 38 -8.20 -2.13 0.17
C ALA A 38 -8.07 -2.08 -1.36
N GLN A 39 -9.17 -1.71 -2.04
CA GLN A 39 -9.25 -1.60 -3.48
C GLN A 39 -8.33 -0.51 -4.02
N ASP A 40 -8.35 0.68 -3.40
CA ASP A 40 -7.47 1.79 -3.78
C ASP A 40 -6.00 1.40 -3.56
N THR A 41 -5.74 0.73 -2.44
CA THR A 41 -4.40 0.23 -2.10
C THR A 41 -3.88 -0.77 -3.14
N ALA A 42 -4.70 -1.74 -3.52
CA ALA A 42 -4.40 -2.73 -4.53
C ALA A 42 -4.15 -2.10 -5.90
N HIS A 43 -4.99 -1.13 -6.30
CA HIS A 43 -4.87 -0.42 -7.56
C HIS A 43 -3.55 0.33 -7.65
N ILE A 44 -3.22 1.13 -6.61
CA ILE A 44 -1.98 1.89 -6.54
C ILE A 44 -0.76 0.96 -6.54
N LEU A 45 -0.81 -0.15 -5.79
CA LEU A 45 0.30 -1.12 -5.77
C LEU A 45 0.53 -1.74 -7.15
N MET A 46 -0.54 -2.14 -7.85
CA MET A 46 -0.43 -2.73 -9.18
C MET A 46 0.11 -1.73 -10.19
N GLU A 47 -0.48 -0.53 -10.26
CA GLU A 47 -0.14 0.48 -11.26
C GLU A 47 1.21 1.13 -11.05
N GLU A 48 1.53 1.54 -9.82
CA GLU A 48 2.72 2.35 -9.55
C GLU A 48 3.96 1.50 -9.27
N ILE A 49 3.78 0.28 -8.75
CA ILE A 49 4.90 -0.58 -8.35
C ILE A 49 5.04 -1.75 -9.31
N ILE A 50 4.04 -2.63 -9.38
CA ILE A 50 4.20 -3.94 -10.01
C ILE A 50 4.30 -3.83 -11.53
N LEU A 51 3.47 -3.00 -12.17
CA LEU A 51 3.48 -2.82 -13.62
C LEU A 51 4.69 -2.01 -14.12
N VAL A 52 5.26 -1.15 -13.27
CA VAL A 52 6.39 -0.28 -13.65
C VAL A 52 7.74 -0.94 -13.35
N HIS A 53 7.88 -1.55 -12.17
CA HIS A 53 9.16 -2.06 -11.65
C HIS A 53 9.23 -3.59 -11.66
N GLY A 54 8.11 -4.27 -11.89
CA GLY A 54 8.00 -5.72 -11.78
C GLY A 54 7.58 -6.18 -10.38
N PRO A 55 7.43 -7.51 -10.20
CA PRO A 55 6.98 -8.07 -8.93
C PRO A 55 7.99 -7.82 -7.80
N THR A 56 7.49 -7.41 -6.64
CA THR A 56 8.28 -7.26 -5.42
C THR A 56 8.37 -8.59 -4.67
N ASP A 57 9.54 -8.93 -4.11
CA ASP A 57 9.72 -10.18 -3.34
C ASP A 57 8.91 -10.19 -2.03
N VAL A 58 8.86 -9.06 -1.31
CA VAL A 58 8.22 -8.95 0.00
C VAL A 58 7.42 -7.65 0.10
N LEU A 59 6.13 -7.77 0.42
CA LEU A 59 5.26 -6.64 0.74
C LEU A 59 5.11 -6.56 2.26
N LEU A 60 5.74 -5.57 2.89
CA LEU A 60 5.61 -5.32 4.33
C LEU A 60 4.53 -4.26 4.60
N THR A 61 3.48 -4.64 5.32
CA THR A 61 2.37 -3.74 5.67
C THR A 61 2.04 -3.85 7.16
N ASP A 62 1.32 -2.87 7.71
CA ASP A 62 0.72 -3.04 9.03
C ASP A 62 -0.48 -4.01 8.99
N GLN A 63 -1.00 -4.36 10.17
CA GLN A 63 -2.15 -5.25 10.34
C GLN A 63 -3.51 -4.55 10.18
N GLY A 64 -3.54 -3.35 9.59
CA GLY A 64 -4.76 -2.63 9.26
C GLY A 64 -5.60 -3.41 8.25
N THR A 65 -6.92 -3.34 8.35
CA THR A 65 -7.86 -4.04 7.46
C THR A 65 -7.71 -3.64 6.00
N HIS A 66 -7.20 -2.43 5.75
CA HIS A 66 -6.87 -1.90 4.43
C HIS A 66 -5.76 -2.68 3.73
N PHE A 67 -4.87 -3.33 4.50
CA PHE A 67 -3.82 -4.19 3.97
C PHE A 67 -4.08 -5.67 4.24
N ASN A 68 -4.73 -6.02 5.35
CA ASN A 68 -5.07 -7.39 5.69
C ASN A 68 -6.46 -7.77 5.18
N ASN A 69 -6.55 -8.16 3.91
CA ASN A 69 -7.79 -8.59 3.27
C ASN A 69 -7.55 -9.61 2.13
N GLU A 70 -8.62 -10.27 1.68
CA GLU A 70 -8.56 -11.30 0.64
C GLU A 70 -8.03 -10.77 -0.70
N LEU A 71 -8.30 -9.50 -1.03
CA LEU A 71 -7.84 -8.87 -2.27
C LEU A 71 -6.31 -8.74 -2.28
N MET A 72 -5.72 -8.24 -1.20
CA MET A 72 -4.27 -8.11 -1.08
C MET A 72 -3.57 -9.47 -1.06
N ASN A 73 -4.18 -10.47 -0.44
CA ASN A 73 -3.70 -11.85 -0.49
C ASN A 73 -3.74 -12.41 -1.91
N ALA A 74 -4.84 -12.20 -2.65
CA ALA A 74 -4.98 -12.65 -4.03
C ALA A 74 -3.94 -12.01 -4.95
N ILE A 75 -3.71 -10.71 -4.82
CA ILE A 75 -2.70 -9.99 -5.60
C ILE A 75 -1.30 -10.48 -5.26
N SER A 76 -0.97 -10.61 -3.98
CA SER A 76 0.34 -11.10 -3.53
C SER A 76 0.63 -12.49 -4.08
N ASN A 77 -0.36 -13.39 -4.05
CA ASN A 77 -0.24 -14.73 -4.65
C ASN A 77 -0.09 -14.68 -6.18
N LEU A 78 -0.85 -13.81 -6.86
CA LEU A 78 -0.82 -13.66 -8.32
C LEU A 78 0.56 -13.19 -8.80
N VAL A 79 1.16 -12.24 -8.09
CA VAL A 79 2.42 -11.61 -8.47
C VAL A 79 3.64 -12.31 -7.87
N GLY A 80 3.45 -13.38 -7.10
CA GLY A 80 4.52 -14.13 -6.44
C GLY A 80 5.18 -13.39 -5.28
N CYS A 81 4.50 -12.38 -4.72
CA CYS A 81 4.99 -11.57 -3.61
C CYS A 81 4.64 -12.20 -2.26
N LYS A 82 5.60 -12.18 -1.32
CA LYS A 82 5.35 -12.58 0.06
C LYS A 82 4.79 -11.40 0.86
N HIS A 83 3.51 -11.44 1.19
CA HIS A 83 2.90 -10.47 2.09
C HIS A 83 3.27 -10.77 3.54
N VAL A 84 3.98 -9.85 4.18
CA VAL A 84 4.38 -9.92 5.59
C VAL A 84 3.71 -8.78 6.35
N PHE A 85 3.07 -9.10 7.47
CA PHE A 85 2.53 -8.09 8.37
C PHE A 85 3.54 -7.74 9.45
N SER A 86 3.71 -6.46 9.75
CA SER A 86 4.44 -6.05 10.94
C SER A 86 3.71 -6.54 12.21
N THR A 87 4.47 -6.79 13.27
CA THR A 87 3.89 -7.11 14.58
C THR A 87 3.12 -5.89 15.09
N ARG A 88 1.90 -6.08 15.60
CA ARG A 88 1.21 -5.04 16.39
C ARG A 88 2.01 -4.81 17.65
N TYR A 89 2.92 -3.83 17.67
CA TYR A 89 3.53 -3.42 18.92
C TYR A 89 3.85 -1.93 18.97
N HIS A 90 3.09 -1.27 19.86
CA HIS A 90 3.22 0.05 20.47
C HIS A 90 3.10 1.29 19.57
N SER A 91 1.87 1.84 19.61
CA SER A 91 1.50 3.28 19.71
C SER A 91 2.40 4.33 19.08
#